data_AF-A0A1B9HT57-F1
#
_entry.id   AF-A0A1B9HT57-F1
#
_cell.length_a   1.000
_cell.length_b   1.000
_cell.length_c   1.000
_cell.angle_alpha   90.00
_cell.angle_beta   90.00
_cell.angle_gamma   90.00
#
_symmetry.space_group_name_H-M   'P 1'
#
loop_
_entity.id
_entity.type
_entity.pdbx_description
1 polymer ?
#
loop_
_entity_poly.entity_id
_entity_poly.type
_entity_poly.pdbx_seq_one_letter_code
_entity_poly.pdbx_strand_id
1 'polypeptide(L)' 'MTANPTQCPSAAQRLVGDCPHCQKSFCSTHRQPEAHNCSGMQACRDAAFQANKERLEKERTVASKIAQA' A
#
# COMPACT_ATOMS: atom_id res chain seq x y z
N MET A 1 -7.36 3.60 -24.55
CA MET A 1 -8.26 4.71 -24.18
C MET A 1 -7.74 5.31 -22.89
N THR A 2 -6.91 6.34 -23.00
CA THR A 2 -6.20 7.02 -21.89
C THR A 2 -7.13 7.98 -21.16
N ALA A 3 -8.21 7.47 -20.56
CA ALA A 3 -9.08 8.28 -19.74
C ALA A 3 -8.40 8.50 -18.38
N ASN A 4 -8.26 9.76 -17.98
CA ASN A 4 -7.84 10.12 -16.63
C ASN A 4 -8.74 9.36 -15.62
N PRO A 5 -8.20 8.58 -14.67
CA PRO A 5 -8.99 7.78 -13.74
C PRO A 5 -9.94 8.61 -12.88
N THR A 6 -9.67 9.92 -12.72
CA THR A 6 -10.56 10.86 -12.03
C THR A 6 -11.75 11.33 -12.87
N GLN A 7 -11.72 11.10 -14.19
CA GLN A 7 -12.79 11.47 -15.14
C GLN A 7 -13.17 10.28 -16.02
N CYS A 8 -13.25 9.09 -15.43
CA CYS A 8 -13.75 7.92 -16.14
C CYS A 8 -15.30 7.98 -16.20
N PRO A 9 -15.91 7.95 -17.40
CA PRO A 9 -17.37 7.94 -17.52
C PRO A 9 -18.01 6.59 -17.15
N SER A 10 -17.19 5.54 -16.97
CA SER A 10 -17.66 4.20 -16.63
C SER A 10 -18.13 4.12 -15.18
N ALA A 11 -19.25 3.45 -14.95
CA ALA A 11 -19.82 3.27 -13.61
C ALA A 11 -18.85 2.52 -12.67
N ALA A 12 -18.86 2.91 -11.39
CA ALA A 12 -18.14 2.19 -10.36
C ALA A 12 -18.75 0.80 -10.11
N GLN A 13 -17.90 -0.19 -9.87
CA GLN A 13 -18.35 -1.56 -9.65
C GLN A 13 -18.80 -1.75 -8.20
N ARG A 14 -20.08 -2.05 -7.95
CA ARG A 14 -20.70 -2.00 -6.60
C ARG A 14 -20.09 -2.91 -5.53
N LEU A 15 -19.40 -3.99 -5.90
CA LEU A 15 -18.86 -4.98 -4.97
C LEU A 15 -17.34 -4.91 -4.79
N VAL A 16 -16.62 -4.47 -5.81
CA VAL A 16 -15.13 -4.52 -5.87
C VAL A 16 -14.54 -3.26 -6.49
N GLY A 17 -15.34 -2.20 -6.61
CA GLY A 17 -14.91 -0.91 -7.13
C GLY A 17 -14.23 -0.06 -6.07
N ASP A 18 -14.46 -0.34 -4.78
CA ASP A 18 -13.90 0.44 -3.69
C ASP A 18 -12.44 0.08 -3.43
N CYS A 19 -11.57 1.08 -3.53
CA CYS A 19 -10.17 0.92 -3.20
C CYS A 19 -9.98 0.95 -1.67
N PRO A 20 -9.36 -0.07 -1.04
CA PRO A 20 -9.19 -0.13 0.41
C PRO A 20 -8.20 0.93 0.95
N HIS A 21 -7.37 1.52 0.10
CA HIS A 21 -6.34 2.48 0.51
C HIS A 21 -6.84 3.93 0.49
N CYS A 22 -7.65 4.31 -0.50
CA CYS A 22 -8.15 5.67 -0.66
C CYS A 22 -9.67 5.80 -0.48
N GLN A 23 -10.39 4.67 -0.29
CA GLN A 23 -11.84 4.60 -0.05
C GLN A 23 -12.68 5.27 -1.15
N LYS A 24 -12.15 5.32 -2.37
CA LYS A 24 -12.84 5.82 -3.57
C LYS A 24 -13.31 4.63 -4.42
N SER A 25 -14.45 4.80 -5.09
CA SER A 25 -15.04 3.79 -5.95
C SER A 25 -14.63 3.99 -7.41
N PHE A 26 -14.24 2.91 -8.09
CA PHE A 26 -13.75 2.92 -9.47
C PHE A 26 -14.43 1.84 -10.33
N CYS A 27 -14.32 1.99 -11.65
CA CYS A 27 -14.76 0.99 -12.61
C CYS A 27 -13.79 -0.21 -12.67
N SER A 28 -14.18 -1.28 -13.35
CA SER A 28 -13.38 -2.50 -13.47
C SER A 28 -11.95 -2.24 -13.96
N THR A 29 -11.75 -1.27 -14.86
CA THR A 29 -10.45 -0.97 -15.47
C THR A 29 -9.55 -0.11 -14.57
N HIS A 30 -10.12 0.73 -13.70
CA HIS A 30 -9.37 1.66 -12.85
C HIS A 30 -9.36 1.29 -11.35
N ARG A 31 -9.99 0.18 -10.95
CA ARG A 31 -10.01 -0.29 -9.54
C ARG A 31 -8.60 -0.59 -8.98
N GLN A 32 -7.66 -0.93 -9.85
CA GLN A 32 -6.28 -1.22 -9.48
C GLN A 32 -5.56 0.07 -9.00
N PRO A 33 -4.82 0.04 -7.89
CA PRO A 33 -4.10 1.21 -7.37
C PRO A 33 -3.16 1.87 -8.39
N GLU A 34 -2.56 1.06 -9.26
CA GLU A 34 -1.67 1.50 -10.35
C GLU A 34 -2.43 2.26 -11.44
N ALA A 35 -3.68 1.85 -11.71
CA ALA A 35 -4.50 2.40 -12.78
C ALA A 35 -5.12 3.75 -12.40
N HIS A 36 -5.42 3.99 -11.11
CA HIS A 36 -5.95 5.27 -10.63
C HIS A 36 -4.95 6.15 -9.89
N ASN A 37 -3.67 5.75 -9.90
CA ASN A 37 -2.58 6.46 -9.24
C ASN A 37 -2.90 6.77 -7.76
N CYS A 38 -3.21 5.70 -7.01
CA CYS A 38 -3.75 5.76 -5.66
C CYS A 38 -2.89 6.60 -4.69
N SER A 39 -3.50 7.62 -4.09
CA SER A 39 -2.85 8.46 -3.07
C SER A 39 -2.57 7.73 -1.75
N GLY A 40 -3.29 6.64 -1.46
CA GLY A 40 -3.12 5.86 -0.23
C GLY A 40 -1.92 4.90 -0.26
N MET A 41 -1.29 4.70 -1.42
CA MET A 41 -0.16 3.76 -1.55
C MET A 41 1.10 4.23 -0.82
N GLN A 42 1.34 5.54 -0.76
CA GLN A 42 2.50 6.08 -0.06
C GLN A 42 2.39 5.82 1.45
N ALA A 43 1.25 6.15 2.06
CA ALA A 43 1.00 5.87 3.48
C ALA A 43 1.10 4.36 3.81
N CYS A 44 0.62 3.48 2.93
CA CYS A 44 0.77 2.03 3.08
C CYS A 44 2.25 1.61 3.09
N ARG A 45 3.07 2.16 2.19
CA ARG A 45 4.51 1.90 2.14
C ARG A 45 5.21 2.38 3.40
N ASP A 46 4.91 3.58 3.86
CA ASP A 46 5.53 4.16 5.05
C ASP A 46 5.19 3.35 6.31
N ALA A 47 3.93 2.91 6.44
CA ALA A 47 3.50 2.03 7.54
C ALA A 47 4.21 0.67 7.50
N ALA A 48 4.31 0.04 6.33
CA ALA A 48 5.03 -1.22 6.17
C ALA A 48 6.52 -1.07 6.46
N PHE A 49 7.14 0.03 6.02
CA PHE A 49 8.53 0.34 6.29
C PHE A 49 8.79 0.51 7.78
N GLN A 50 7.94 1.26 8.48
CA GLN A 50 8.08 1.46 9.92
C GLN A 50 7.90 0.15 10.70
N ALA A 51 6.93 -0.68 10.34
CA ALA A 51 6.73 -1.99 10.96
C ALA A 51 7.93 -2.91 10.74
N ASN A 52 8.46 -2.95 9.51
CA ASN A 52 9.64 -3.74 9.18
C ASN A 52 10.89 -3.23 9.91
N LYS A 53 11.07 -1.91 9.99
CA LYS A 53 12.15 -1.29 10.75
C LYS A 53 12.09 -1.66 12.23
N GLU A 54 10.91 -1.56 12.84
CA GLU A 54 10.73 -1.91 14.25
C GLU A 54 11.00 -3.40 14.49
N ARG A 55 10.51 -4.28 13.61
CA ARG A 55 10.82 -5.70 13.66
C ARG A 55 12.31 -5.97 13.50
N LEU A 56 12.96 -5.33 12.52
CA LEU A 56 14.39 -5.50 12.28
C LEU A 56 15.22 -5.07 13.48
N GLU A 57 14.89 -3.95 14.14
CA GLU A 57 15.58 -3.51 15.35
C GLU A 57 15.32 -4.44 16.54
N LYS A 58 14.11 -5.00 16.67
CA LYS A 58 13.75 -6.00 17.71
C LYS A 58 14.47 -7.34 17.51
N GLU A 59 14.57 -7.78 16.27
CA GLU A 59 15.18 -9.06 15.87
C GLU A 59 16.68 -8.91 15.59
N ARG A 60 17.24 -7.69 15.71
CA ARG A 60 18.67 -7.43 15.49
C ARG A 60 19.49 -8.24 16.49
N THR A 61 20.13 -9.28 15.98
CA THR A 61 21.09 -10.08 16.74
C THR A 61 22.21 -9.18 17.26
N VAL A 62 22.18 -8.89 18.56
CA VAL A 62 23.35 -8.33 19.24
C VAL A 62 24.38 -9.46 19.35
N ALA A 63 25.60 -9.21 18.89
CA ALA A 63 26.69 -10.17 19.08
C ALA A 63 26.75 -10.51 20.57
N SER A 64 26.44 -11.76 20.91
CA SER A 64 26.63 -12.26 22.28
C SER A 64 28.08 -11.98 22.63
N LYS A 65 28.32 -11.18 23.66
CA LYS A 65 29.65 -10.98 24.21
C LYS A 65 30.09 -12.32 24.80
N ILE A 66 30.74 -13.16 23.99
CA ILE A 66 31.50 -14.30 24.50
C ILE A 66 32.72 -13.69 25.21
N ALA A 67 32.61 -13.56 26.52
CA ALA A 67 33.67 -13.24 27.48
C ALA A 67 33.27 -14.06 28.72
N GLN A 68 34.05 -14.98 29.29
CA GLN A 68 35.48 -15.31 29.27
C GLN A 68 35.61 -16.80 29.63
N ALA A 69 36.67 -17.46 29.16
CA ALA A 69 37.42 -18.48 29.88
C ALA A 69 38.85 -18.47 29.33
#